data_AF-A0A2N2PI76-F1
#
_entry.id   AF-A0A2N2PI76-F1
#
_cell.length_a   1.000
_cell.length_b   1.000
_cell.length_c   1.000
_cell.angle_alpha   90.00
_cell.angle_beta   90.00
_cell.angle_gamma   90.00
#
_symmetry.space_group_name_H-M   'P 1'
#
loop_
_entity.id
_entity.type
_entity.pdbx_description
1 polymer ?
#
loop_
_entity_poly.entity_id
_entity_poly.type
_entity_poly.pdbx_seq_one_letter_code
_entity_poly.pdbx_strand_id
1 'polypeptide(L)'
;MMTRNFLMGAAAGLALVMTGCSKPAPLDYLPEAQGYLMLNGKTAKEQAGAARFMKVLEKISPEANTSTDADKVYVAFDAAPGSQPSMYGVLTGKAGMADKVIAEAKKQGAVDATVDGEAAVTMKQGDQTAYLVKVGEDAVVAAGSEADFRKMAATAKRKNPAAVNSALFGKTTGKAGSHVLVATFNTGSLMQQVAPQLGLLAMINPKGAEAAKKVERLTVTADWAEQPQMVVQMGMSETADANDLASLINMGLQQLLSQPNAAQMPDFVKNLKAETDEEGVKLEVIVPKEMGESFLAFVEETAKSMPADPKARESMLMDLLQNMGGEPGAPQSAPDSTTPSDSMPTEPVTPAPPM
;
A
#
# COMPACT_ATOMS: atom_id res chain seq x y z
N MET A 1 -49.27 -18.76 -12.39
CA MET A 1 -48.60 -19.81 -13.18
C MET A 1 -47.88 -19.10 -14.31
N MET A 2 -46.57 -18.88 -14.16
CA MET A 2 -45.55 -19.82 -14.64
C MET A 2 -45.53 -19.88 -16.17
N THR A 3 -44.32 -19.83 -16.73
CA THR A 3 -44.00 -20.06 -18.16
C THR A 3 -44.19 -18.90 -19.14
N ARG A 4 -43.51 -17.79 -18.88
CA ARG A 4 -42.80 -17.06 -19.97
C ARG A 4 -41.46 -16.44 -19.55
N ASN A 5 -40.92 -16.95 -18.43
CA ASN A 5 -39.57 -16.71 -17.90
C ASN A 5 -38.58 -17.81 -18.30
N PHE A 6 -38.68 -18.42 -19.48
CA PHE A 6 -37.79 -19.54 -19.82
C PHE A 6 -37.11 -19.51 -21.19
N LEU A 7 -37.32 -18.47 -22.01
CA LEU A 7 -36.72 -18.41 -23.36
C LEU A 7 -36.16 -17.05 -23.78
N MET A 8 -36.17 -16.03 -22.91
CA MET A 8 -35.35 -14.81 -23.10
C MET A 8 -34.32 -14.59 -21.98
N GLY A 9 -34.46 -15.28 -20.84
CA GLY A 9 -33.44 -15.34 -19.79
C GLY A 9 -32.21 -16.18 -20.17
N ALA A 10 -32.33 -17.08 -21.15
CA ALA A 10 -31.20 -17.84 -21.72
C ALA A 10 -30.56 -17.17 -22.95
N ALA A 11 -31.21 -16.16 -23.55
CA ALA A 11 -30.69 -15.43 -24.71
C ALA A 11 -29.95 -14.14 -24.32
N ALA A 12 -30.32 -13.49 -23.20
CA ALA A 12 -29.54 -12.36 -22.66
C ALA A 12 -28.25 -12.82 -21.96
N GLY A 13 -28.31 -13.98 -21.29
CA GLY A 13 -27.13 -14.64 -20.70
C GLY A 13 -26.15 -15.19 -21.74
N LEU A 14 -26.64 -15.60 -22.93
CA LEU A 14 -25.76 -15.97 -24.06
C LEU A 14 -25.32 -14.77 -24.91
N ALA A 15 -26.07 -13.66 -24.94
CA ALA A 15 -25.65 -12.45 -25.63
C ALA A 15 -24.51 -11.71 -24.90
N LEU A 16 -24.44 -11.79 -23.56
CA LEU A 16 -23.28 -11.32 -22.79
C LEU A 16 -22.06 -12.25 -22.91
N VAL A 17 -22.26 -13.51 -23.28
CA VAL A 17 -21.19 -14.47 -23.58
C VAL A 17 -20.77 -14.43 -25.07
N MET A 18 -21.59 -13.87 -25.97
CA MET A 18 -21.36 -13.89 -27.43
C MET A 18 -21.31 -12.52 -28.13
N THR A 19 -21.44 -11.38 -27.45
CA THR A 19 -20.84 -10.12 -27.96
C THR A 19 -19.34 -10.19 -27.70
N GLY A 20 -18.69 -11.02 -28.51
CA GLY A 20 -17.32 -11.46 -28.34
C GLY A 20 -16.38 -10.29 -28.08
N CYS A 21 -15.72 -10.37 -26.94
CA CYS A 21 -14.37 -9.89 -26.73
C CYS A 21 -13.92 -10.47 -25.40
N SER A 22 -12.95 -11.40 -25.48
CA SER A 22 -12.06 -11.90 -24.42
C SER A 22 -12.61 -11.87 -23.00
N LYS A 23 -12.72 -13.03 -22.32
CA LYS A 23 -12.85 -13.14 -20.85
C LYS A 23 -12.42 -11.82 -20.19
N PRO A 24 -13.34 -11.01 -19.62
CA PRO A 24 -12.98 -9.66 -19.20
C PRO A 24 -11.80 -9.82 -18.25
N ALA A 25 -10.63 -9.34 -18.66
CA ALA A 25 -9.47 -9.49 -17.84
C ALA A 25 -9.82 -8.75 -16.55
N PRO A 26 -9.59 -9.31 -15.35
CA PRO A 26 -9.99 -8.63 -14.11
C PRO A 26 -9.47 -7.18 -14.02
N LEU A 27 -8.36 -6.90 -14.71
CA LEU A 27 -7.78 -5.56 -14.81
C LEU A 27 -8.55 -4.59 -15.71
N ASP A 28 -9.40 -5.05 -16.64
CA ASP A 28 -10.25 -4.21 -17.49
C ASP A 28 -11.31 -3.44 -16.66
N TYR A 29 -11.54 -3.86 -15.42
CA TYR A 29 -12.42 -3.18 -14.47
C TYR A 29 -11.76 -1.98 -13.79
N LEU A 30 -10.43 -1.85 -13.83
CA LEU A 30 -9.73 -0.73 -13.21
C LEU A 30 -9.90 0.53 -14.08
N PRO A 31 -10.47 1.62 -13.56
CA PRO A 31 -10.55 2.87 -14.29
C PRO A 31 -9.17 3.51 -14.43
N GLU A 32 -9.07 4.53 -15.30
CA GLU A 32 -7.95 5.46 -15.26
C GLU A 32 -7.89 6.13 -13.89
N ALA A 33 -6.70 6.17 -13.29
CA ALA A 33 -6.49 6.60 -11.91
C ALA A 33 -5.18 7.39 -11.79
N GLN A 34 -5.07 8.18 -10.72
CA GLN A 34 -3.85 8.95 -10.44
C GLN A 34 -2.72 8.07 -9.88
N GLY A 35 -3.06 6.90 -9.33
CA GLY A 35 -2.08 5.93 -8.88
C GLY A 35 -2.57 4.50 -9.00
N TYR A 36 -1.62 3.60 -9.20
CA TYR A 36 -1.84 2.16 -9.20
C TYR A 36 -0.83 1.50 -8.27
N LEU A 37 -1.30 0.66 -7.36
CA LEU A 37 -0.50 -0.21 -6.53
C LEU A 37 -0.78 -1.66 -6.91
N MET A 38 0.25 -2.49 -6.84
CA MET A 38 0.18 -3.91 -7.09
C MET A 38 1.02 -4.64 -6.06
N LEU A 39 0.44 -5.67 -5.45
CA LEU A 39 1.13 -6.66 -4.63
C LEU A 39 1.11 -8.00 -5.38
N ASN A 40 2.30 -8.54 -5.64
CA ASN A 40 2.46 -9.84 -6.25
C ASN A 40 2.63 -10.88 -5.14
N GLY A 41 1.51 -11.48 -4.73
CA GLY A 41 1.46 -12.51 -3.70
C GLY A 41 2.25 -13.77 -4.08
N LYS A 42 2.41 -14.07 -5.38
CA LYS A 42 3.27 -15.18 -5.82
C LYS A 42 4.74 -14.88 -5.54
N THR A 43 5.26 -13.76 -6.01
CA THR A 43 6.65 -13.34 -5.78
C THR A 43 6.93 -13.15 -4.28
N ALA A 44 5.97 -12.59 -3.54
CA ALA A 44 6.07 -12.44 -2.08
C ALA A 44 6.28 -13.77 -1.35
N LYS A 45 5.64 -14.85 -1.81
CA LYS A 45 5.80 -16.20 -1.23
C LYS A 45 7.11 -16.88 -1.62
N GLU A 46 7.65 -16.54 -2.78
CA GLU A 46 8.92 -17.10 -3.30
C GLU A 46 10.14 -16.45 -2.62
N GLN A 47 10.03 -15.19 -2.19
CA GLN A 47 11.08 -14.45 -1.49
C GLN A 47 10.96 -14.65 0.03
N ALA A 48 11.95 -15.27 0.67
CA ALA A 48 11.85 -15.71 2.07
C ALA A 48 11.58 -14.56 3.07
N GLY A 49 12.24 -13.42 2.90
CA GLY A 49 12.02 -12.24 3.75
C GLY A 49 10.62 -11.65 3.58
N ALA A 50 10.15 -11.53 2.33
CA ALA A 50 8.81 -11.03 2.04
C ALA A 50 7.73 -11.99 2.56
N ALA A 51 7.91 -13.30 2.41
CA ALA A 51 6.97 -14.31 2.91
C ALA A 51 6.82 -14.25 4.43
N ARG A 52 7.92 -14.03 5.16
CA ARG A 52 7.90 -13.83 6.61
C ARG A 52 7.20 -12.52 6.98
N PHE A 53 7.54 -11.43 6.30
CA PHE A 53 6.89 -10.14 6.53
C PHE A 53 5.37 -10.20 6.31
N MET A 54 4.91 -10.86 5.24
CA MET A 54 3.48 -11.06 4.98
C MET A 54 2.80 -11.85 6.10
N LYS A 55 3.41 -12.91 6.63
CA LYS A 55 2.88 -13.66 7.78
C LYS A 55 2.80 -12.83 9.05
N VAL A 56 3.72 -11.89 9.23
CA VAL A 56 3.66 -10.92 10.33
C VAL A 56 2.48 -9.98 10.13
N LEU A 57 2.30 -9.41 8.94
CA LEU A 57 1.16 -8.56 8.62
C LEU A 57 -0.19 -9.28 8.84
N GLU A 58 -0.28 -10.57 8.49
CA GLU A 58 -1.47 -11.40 8.75
C GLU A 58 -1.80 -11.49 10.25
N LYS A 59 -0.79 -11.56 11.12
CA LYS A 59 -1.00 -11.57 12.58
C LYS A 59 -1.39 -10.21 13.13
N ILE A 60 -0.80 -9.16 12.56
CA ILE A 60 -1.08 -7.78 12.94
C ILE A 60 -2.51 -7.40 12.54
N SER A 61 -2.97 -7.84 11.37
CA SER A 61 -4.33 -7.60 10.90
C SER A 61 -4.99 -8.90 10.43
N PRO A 62 -5.49 -9.73 11.38
CA PRO A 62 -6.22 -10.96 11.07
C PRO A 62 -7.50 -10.69 10.26
N GLU A 63 -8.07 -9.50 10.38
CA GLU A 63 -9.24 -9.03 9.62
C GLU A 63 -8.87 -8.62 8.19
N ALA A 64 -7.63 -8.18 7.94
CA ALA A 64 -7.16 -7.92 6.57
C ALA A 64 -6.76 -9.19 5.80
N ASN A 65 -7.05 -10.38 6.36
CA ASN A 65 -6.81 -11.68 5.75
C ASN A 65 -7.71 -11.91 4.52
N THR A 66 -7.48 -11.14 3.48
CA THR A 66 -8.00 -11.40 2.14
C THR A 66 -7.19 -12.56 1.58
N SER A 67 -7.70 -13.77 1.81
CA SER A 67 -7.24 -15.07 1.31
C SER A 67 -5.88 -15.08 0.62
N THR A 68 -4.92 -15.75 1.26
CA THR A 68 -3.58 -16.11 0.78
C THR A 68 -3.55 -16.83 -0.59
N ASP A 69 -4.68 -17.07 -1.25
CA ASP A 69 -4.77 -17.64 -2.59
C ASP A 69 -4.79 -16.60 -3.73
N ALA A 70 -4.82 -15.30 -3.43
CA ALA A 70 -4.60 -14.28 -4.46
C ALA A 70 -3.13 -14.32 -4.93
N ASP A 71 -2.94 -14.43 -6.24
CA ASP A 71 -1.63 -14.33 -6.87
C ASP A 71 -1.23 -12.86 -7.03
N LYS A 72 -2.19 -11.98 -7.32
CA LYS A 72 -1.96 -10.53 -7.42
C LYS A 72 -3.14 -9.75 -6.90
N VAL A 73 -2.83 -8.65 -6.21
CA VAL A 73 -3.78 -7.63 -5.78
C VAL A 73 -3.40 -6.33 -6.46
N TYR A 74 -4.36 -5.70 -7.14
CA TYR A 74 -4.21 -4.40 -7.76
C TYR A 74 -5.15 -3.41 -7.07
N VAL A 75 -4.65 -2.21 -6.80
CA VAL A 75 -5.43 -1.10 -6.25
C VAL A 75 -5.21 0.12 -7.11
N ALA A 76 -6.29 0.79 -7.51
CA ALA A 76 -6.24 2.06 -8.21
C ALA A 76 -6.80 3.17 -7.32
N PHE A 77 -6.12 4.31 -7.29
CA PHE A 77 -6.45 5.48 -6.48
C PHE A 77 -6.82 6.64 -7.39
N ASP A 78 -8.06 7.10 -7.28
CA ASP A 78 -8.53 8.29 -7.98
C ASP A 78 -8.83 9.39 -6.95
N ALA A 79 -8.10 10.49 -7.05
CA ALA A 79 -8.26 11.68 -6.22
C ALA A 79 -8.41 12.91 -7.12
N ALA A 80 -9.41 12.90 -8.01
CA ALA A 80 -9.67 14.06 -8.85
C ALA A 80 -9.98 15.30 -7.96
N PRO A 81 -9.43 16.49 -8.28
CA PRO A 81 -9.66 17.69 -7.48
C PRO A 81 -11.16 17.96 -7.28
N GLY A 82 -11.59 18.11 -6.01
CA GLY A 82 -12.98 18.37 -5.65
C GLY A 82 -13.90 17.14 -5.59
N SER A 83 -13.38 15.92 -5.79
CA SER A 83 -14.11 14.67 -5.60
C SER A 83 -13.66 13.92 -4.34
N GLN A 84 -14.51 13.05 -3.80
CA GLN A 84 -14.08 12.15 -2.74
C GLN A 84 -13.05 11.15 -3.30
N PRO A 85 -11.94 10.93 -2.59
CA PRO A 85 -10.95 9.95 -3.01
C PRO A 85 -11.62 8.58 -3.12
N SER A 86 -11.46 7.94 -4.27
CA SER A 86 -12.04 6.64 -4.59
C SER A 86 -10.93 5.60 -4.72
N MET A 87 -11.13 4.43 -4.12
CA MET A 87 -10.24 3.29 -4.24
C MET A 87 -10.96 2.15 -4.95
N TYR A 88 -10.29 1.57 -5.94
CA TYR A 88 -10.78 0.44 -6.72
C TYR A 88 -9.81 -0.73 -6.53
N GLY A 89 -10.31 -1.90 -6.16
CA GLY A 89 -9.49 -3.10 -5.93
C GLY A 89 -9.82 -4.21 -6.91
N VAL A 90 -8.80 -4.93 -7.36
CA VAL A 90 -8.93 -6.17 -8.14
C VAL A 90 -8.00 -7.21 -7.55
N LEU A 91 -8.57 -8.35 -7.17
CA LEU A 91 -7.84 -9.52 -6.70
C LEU A 91 -7.91 -10.59 -7.78
N THR A 92 -6.78 -11.21 -8.09
CA THR A 92 -6.67 -12.30 -9.07
C THR A 92 -5.88 -13.46 -8.49
N GLY A 93 -6.23 -14.69 -8.85
CA GLY A 93 -5.58 -15.89 -8.33
C GLY A 93 -5.93 -17.13 -9.14
N LYS A 94 -5.92 -18.30 -8.49
CA LYS A 94 -6.33 -19.56 -9.11
C LYS A 94 -7.86 -19.70 -9.12
N ALA A 95 -8.38 -20.56 -9.99
CA ALA A 95 -9.80 -20.92 -9.98
C ALA A 95 -10.26 -21.39 -8.59
N GLY A 96 -11.41 -20.89 -8.15
CA GLY A 96 -11.96 -21.11 -6.81
C GLY A 96 -11.49 -20.11 -5.75
N MET A 97 -10.52 -19.22 -6.07
CA MET A 97 -10.08 -18.16 -5.15
C MET A 97 -11.23 -17.21 -4.81
N ALA A 98 -12.07 -16.86 -5.79
CA ALA A 98 -13.15 -15.91 -5.54
C ALA A 98 -14.15 -16.42 -4.50
N ASP A 99 -14.52 -17.70 -4.56
CA ASP A 99 -15.41 -18.32 -3.56
C ASP A 99 -14.78 -18.36 -2.17
N LYS A 100 -13.46 -18.57 -2.08
CA LYS A 100 -12.73 -18.53 -0.81
C LYS A 100 -12.67 -17.13 -0.22
N VAL A 101 -12.38 -16.11 -1.03
CA VAL A 101 -12.39 -14.70 -0.59
C VAL A 101 -13.77 -14.32 -0.06
N ILE A 102 -14.83 -14.65 -0.78
CA ILE A 102 -16.21 -14.38 -0.37
C ILE A 102 -16.56 -15.13 0.93
N ALA A 103 -16.19 -16.42 1.03
CA ALA A 103 -16.43 -17.20 2.24
C ALA A 103 -15.66 -16.65 3.45
N GLU A 104 -14.43 -16.18 3.27
CA GLU A 104 -13.63 -15.59 4.35
C GLU A 104 -14.20 -14.24 4.79
N ALA A 105 -14.59 -13.38 3.84
CA ALA A 105 -15.28 -12.13 4.15
C ALA A 105 -16.57 -12.37 4.97
N LYS A 106 -17.34 -13.42 4.65
CA LYS A 106 -18.52 -13.80 5.45
C LYS A 106 -18.17 -14.20 6.87
N LYS A 107 -17.06 -14.92 7.09
CA LYS A 107 -16.59 -15.22 8.46
C LYS A 107 -16.24 -13.97 9.24
N GLN A 108 -15.81 -12.92 8.55
CA GLN A 108 -15.50 -11.60 9.11
C GLN A 108 -16.75 -10.69 9.23
N GLY A 109 -17.95 -11.23 9.02
CA GLY A 109 -19.20 -10.50 9.19
C GLY A 109 -19.73 -9.82 7.92
N ALA A 110 -19.16 -10.10 6.75
CA ALA A 110 -19.76 -9.67 5.49
C ALA A 110 -21.12 -10.33 5.28
N VAL A 111 -22.08 -9.57 4.76
CA VAL A 111 -23.43 -10.07 4.44
C VAL A 111 -23.64 -10.15 2.94
N ASP A 112 -24.48 -11.10 2.53
CA ASP A 112 -24.84 -11.25 1.12
C ASP A 112 -25.49 -9.97 0.58
N ALA A 113 -25.07 -9.59 -0.61
CA ALA A 113 -25.53 -8.41 -1.31
C ALA A 113 -25.66 -8.71 -2.80
N THR A 114 -26.25 -7.75 -3.51
CA THR A 114 -26.29 -7.76 -4.97
C THR A 114 -25.93 -6.37 -5.44
N VAL A 115 -24.98 -6.28 -6.37
CA VAL A 115 -24.52 -5.02 -6.94
C VAL A 115 -24.68 -5.11 -8.45
N ASP A 116 -25.59 -4.31 -9.02
CA ASP A 116 -25.93 -4.34 -10.45
C ASP A 116 -26.28 -5.75 -11.00
N GLY A 117 -26.92 -6.59 -10.17
CA GLY A 117 -27.30 -7.97 -10.53
C GLY A 117 -26.22 -9.03 -10.29
N GLU A 118 -25.01 -8.63 -9.91
CA GLU A 118 -23.91 -9.55 -9.61
C GLU A 118 -23.90 -9.97 -8.14
N ALA A 119 -23.49 -11.21 -7.90
CA ALA A 119 -23.33 -11.74 -6.55
C ALA A 119 -22.16 -11.03 -5.84
N ALA A 120 -22.47 -10.46 -4.67
CA ALA A 120 -21.51 -9.71 -3.89
C ALA A 120 -21.67 -10.02 -2.40
N VAL A 121 -20.66 -9.64 -1.63
CA VAL A 121 -20.81 -9.44 -0.19
C VAL A 121 -20.46 -8.02 0.17
N THR A 122 -21.11 -7.50 1.20
CA THR A 122 -20.82 -6.18 1.73
C THR A 122 -20.28 -6.28 3.14
N MET A 123 -19.22 -5.52 3.41
CA MET A 123 -18.60 -5.36 4.72
C MET A 123 -18.80 -3.93 5.18
N LYS A 124 -19.16 -3.74 6.45
CA LYS A 124 -19.23 -2.42 7.07
C LYS A 124 -18.19 -2.31 8.17
N GLN A 125 -17.42 -1.23 8.13
CA GLN A 125 -16.47 -0.87 9.19
C GLN A 125 -16.71 0.59 9.56
N GLY A 126 -17.38 0.82 10.69
CA GLY A 126 -17.92 2.13 11.03
C GLY A 126 -18.90 2.63 9.96
N ASP A 127 -18.67 3.85 9.46
CA ASP A 127 -19.49 4.47 8.40
C ASP A 127 -19.06 4.05 6.98
N GLN A 128 -17.97 3.29 6.85
CA GLN A 128 -17.46 2.85 5.55
C GLN A 128 -18.10 1.52 5.15
N THR A 129 -18.49 1.43 3.87
CA THR A 129 -19.00 0.21 3.27
C THR A 129 -18.04 -0.21 2.17
N ALA A 130 -17.70 -1.50 2.11
CA ALA A 130 -16.98 -2.09 1.00
C ALA A 130 -17.85 -3.19 0.38
N TYR A 131 -17.74 -3.34 -0.94
CA TYR A 131 -18.38 -4.38 -1.73
C TYR A 131 -17.31 -5.26 -2.34
N LEU A 132 -17.42 -6.57 -2.14
CA LEU A 132 -16.62 -7.57 -2.84
C LEU A 132 -17.53 -8.28 -3.84
N VAL A 133 -17.28 -8.06 -5.12
CA VAL A 133 -18.09 -8.58 -6.22
C VAL A 133 -17.33 -9.68 -6.95
N LYS A 134 -17.94 -10.85 -7.06
CA LYS A 134 -17.37 -11.97 -7.81
C LYS A 134 -17.54 -11.70 -9.30
N VAL A 135 -16.43 -11.53 -10.03
CA VAL A 135 -16.45 -11.33 -11.50
C VAL A 135 -15.99 -12.57 -12.28
N GLY A 136 -15.52 -13.60 -11.57
CA GLY A 136 -15.10 -14.90 -12.11
C GLY A 136 -14.80 -15.90 -10.99
N GLU A 137 -14.34 -17.11 -11.33
CA GLU A 137 -13.90 -18.09 -10.31
C GLU A 137 -12.54 -17.73 -9.70
N ASP A 138 -11.74 -16.96 -10.43
CA ASP A 138 -10.35 -16.60 -10.15
C ASP A 138 -10.15 -15.12 -9.84
N ALA A 139 -11.24 -14.34 -9.75
CA ALA A 139 -11.17 -12.90 -9.58
C ALA A 139 -12.31 -12.29 -8.76
N VAL A 140 -11.95 -11.30 -7.93
CA VAL A 140 -12.87 -10.49 -7.12
C VAL A 140 -12.55 -9.02 -7.34
N VAL A 141 -13.58 -8.21 -7.50
CA VAL A 141 -13.48 -6.75 -7.53
C VAL A 141 -13.91 -6.19 -6.18
N ALA A 142 -13.14 -5.24 -5.64
CA ALA A 142 -13.48 -4.49 -4.44
C ALA A 142 -13.84 -3.04 -4.79
N ALA A 143 -14.96 -2.55 -4.28
CA ALA A 143 -15.43 -1.18 -4.48
C ALA A 143 -15.94 -0.56 -3.17
N GLY A 144 -15.66 0.73 -2.94
CA GLY A 144 -16.14 1.47 -1.75
C GLY A 144 -17.62 1.86 -1.81
N SER A 145 -18.27 1.70 -2.96
CA SER A 145 -19.69 1.98 -3.14
C SER A 145 -20.26 1.26 -4.36
N GLU A 146 -21.58 1.15 -4.45
CA GLU A 146 -22.23 0.68 -5.68
C GLU A 146 -21.96 1.62 -6.88
N ALA A 147 -21.81 2.93 -6.63
CA ALA A 147 -21.45 3.89 -7.67
C ALA A 147 -20.05 3.63 -8.24
N ASP A 148 -19.09 3.31 -7.38
CA ASP A 148 -17.73 2.91 -7.77
C ASP A 148 -17.74 1.63 -8.58
N PHE A 149 -18.51 0.64 -8.16
CA PHE A 149 -18.66 -0.60 -8.94
C PHE A 149 -19.24 -0.31 -10.33
N ARG A 150 -20.26 0.54 -10.44
CA ARG A 150 -20.82 0.93 -11.75
C ARG A 150 -19.78 1.63 -12.63
N LYS A 151 -18.88 2.44 -12.05
CA LYS A 151 -17.75 3.05 -12.78
C LYS A 151 -16.77 1.99 -13.28
N MET A 152 -16.43 1.00 -12.45
CA MET A 152 -15.57 -0.14 -12.83
C MET A 152 -16.22 -0.98 -13.94
N ALA A 153 -17.49 -1.34 -13.79
CA ALA A 153 -18.26 -2.10 -14.77
C ALA A 153 -18.41 -1.35 -16.09
N ALA A 154 -18.64 -0.03 -16.06
CA ALA A 154 -18.67 0.80 -17.26
C ALA A 154 -17.31 0.85 -17.97
N THR A 155 -16.21 0.87 -17.21
CA THR A 155 -14.85 0.80 -17.74
C THR A 155 -14.63 -0.51 -18.49
N ALA A 156 -14.98 -1.64 -17.88
CA ALA A 156 -14.88 -2.96 -18.49
C ALA A 156 -15.76 -3.10 -19.75
N LYS A 157 -17.04 -2.68 -19.68
CA LYS A 157 -18.00 -2.74 -20.80
C LYS A 157 -17.56 -1.93 -22.02
N ARG A 158 -16.94 -0.76 -21.79
CA ARG A 158 -16.39 0.09 -22.85
C ARG A 158 -15.07 -0.43 -23.40
N LYS A 159 -14.50 -1.50 -22.80
CA LYS A 159 -13.10 -1.92 -22.97
C LYS A 159 -12.18 -0.71 -22.88
N ASN A 160 -12.47 0.18 -21.92
CA ASN A 160 -11.90 1.50 -21.90
C ASN A 160 -10.38 1.35 -21.91
N PRO A 161 -9.72 1.60 -23.06
CA PRO A 161 -8.31 1.32 -23.17
C PRO A 161 -7.53 2.34 -22.37
N ALA A 162 -8.16 3.35 -21.77
CA ALA A 162 -7.50 4.39 -20.99
C ALA A 162 -6.68 3.82 -19.83
N ALA A 163 -7.15 2.78 -19.12
CA ALA A 163 -6.32 2.14 -18.09
C ALA A 163 -5.25 1.24 -18.71
N VAL A 164 -5.60 0.32 -19.61
CA VAL A 164 -4.62 -0.61 -20.25
C VAL A 164 -3.53 0.11 -21.06
N ASN A 165 -3.88 1.23 -21.70
CA ASN A 165 -2.98 2.12 -22.43
C ASN A 165 -2.50 3.30 -21.57
N SER A 166 -2.92 3.41 -20.30
CA SER A 166 -2.33 4.38 -19.38
C SER A 166 -0.88 3.99 -19.21
N ALA A 167 0.00 4.94 -19.47
CA ALA A 167 1.41 4.70 -19.27
C ALA A 167 1.72 4.35 -17.80
N LEU A 168 0.92 4.83 -16.82
CA LEU A 168 1.04 4.47 -15.40
C LEU A 168 0.72 3.00 -15.17
N PHE A 169 -0.43 2.54 -15.67
CA PHE A 169 -0.86 1.15 -15.54
C PHE A 169 0.06 0.19 -16.30
N GLY A 170 0.48 0.55 -17.52
CA GLY A 170 1.44 -0.23 -18.30
C GLY A 170 2.78 -0.40 -17.57
N LYS A 171 3.23 0.63 -16.85
CA LYS A 171 4.45 0.54 -16.04
C LYS A 171 4.26 -0.33 -14.81
N THR A 172 3.15 -0.18 -14.09
CA THR A 172 2.83 -1.03 -12.93
C THR A 172 2.74 -2.50 -13.34
N THR A 173 2.02 -2.81 -14.41
CA THR A 173 1.86 -4.19 -14.90
C THR A 173 3.14 -4.76 -15.51
N GLY A 174 3.93 -3.94 -16.22
CA GLY A 174 5.22 -4.34 -16.77
C GLY A 174 6.25 -4.74 -15.71
N LYS A 175 6.23 -4.08 -14.55
CA LYS A 175 7.07 -4.44 -13.39
C LYS A 175 6.43 -5.50 -12.48
N ALA A 176 5.13 -5.76 -12.61
CA ALA A 176 4.41 -6.64 -11.69
C ALA A 176 4.88 -8.10 -11.72
N GLY A 177 5.57 -8.56 -12.76
CA GLY A 177 6.07 -9.93 -12.86
C GLY A 177 7.32 -10.21 -12.02
N SER A 178 8.10 -9.18 -11.69
CA SER A 178 9.44 -9.32 -11.10
C SER A 178 9.56 -8.79 -9.68
N HIS A 179 8.60 -8.00 -9.21
CA HIS A 179 8.67 -7.33 -7.91
C HIS A 179 7.55 -7.78 -6.96
N VAL A 180 7.83 -7.80 -5.66
CA VAL A 180 6.83 -8.07 -4.62
C VAL A 180 5.78 -6.97 -4.59
N LEU A 181 6.21 -5.71 -4.53
CA LEU A 181 5.33 -4.55 -4.56
C LEU A 181 5.74 -3.59 -5.67
N VAL A 182 4.74 -3.05 -6.37
CA VAL A 182 4.91 -1.98 -7.34
C VAL A 182 3.84 -0.93 -7.10
N ALA A 183 4.24 0.33 -6.93
CA ALA A 183 3.32 1.45 -6.88
C ALA A 183 3.75 2.49 -7.90
N THR A 184 2.81 3.01 -8.69
CA THR A 184 3.08 4.03 -9.70
C THR A 184 2.06 5.14 -9.57
N PHE A 185 2.52 6.39 -9.53
CA PHE A 185 1.70 7.58 -9.33
C PHE A 185 1.99 8.64 -10.39
N ASN A 186 0.95 9.38 -10.76
CA ASN A 186 1.10 10.65 -11.44
C ASN A 186 1.58 11.69 -10.43
N THR A 187 2.67 12.38 -10.77
CA THR A 187 3.31 13.34 -9.87
C THR A 187 2.71 14.74 -9.96
N GLY A 188 1.83 15.03 -10.92
CA GLY A 188 1.19 16.35 -11.06
C GLY A 188 0.49 16.81 -9.77
N SER A 189 -0.25 15.91 -9.12
CA SER A 189 -0.91 16.17 -7.83
C SER A 189 0.08 16.19 -6.65
N LEU A 190 1.10 15.33 -6.69
CA LEU A 190 2.13 15.21 -5.64
C LEU A 190 3.00 16.47 -5.57
N MET A 191 3.39 17.01 -6.72
CA MET A 191 4.24 18.21 -6.82
C MET A 191 3.60 19.45 -6.19
N GLN A 192 2.28 19.53 -6.15
CA GLN A 192 1.58 20.61 -5.44
C GLN A 192 1.82 20.58 -3.93
N GLN A 193 1.98 19.39 -3.35
CA GLN A 193 2.22 19.22 -1.91
C GLN A 193 3.67 19.51 -1.52
N VAL A 194 4.62 19.18 -2.40
CA VAL A 194 6.07 19.39 -2.14
C VAL A 194 6.57 20.77 -2.57
N ALA A 195 5.79 21.51 -3.38
CA ALA A 195 6.15 22.83 -3.89
C ALA A 195 6.66 23.83 -2.83
N PRO A 196 6.10 23.92 -1.59
CA PRO A 196 6.63 24.84 -0.58
C PRO A 196 8.06 24.50 -0.13
N GLN A 197 8.39 23.20 -0.05
CA GLN A 197 9.71 22.73 0.38
C GLN A 197 10.76 22.93 -0.72
N LEU A 198 10.33 22.90 -1.98
CA LEU A 198 11.19 23.23 -3.12
C LEU A 198 11.57 24.71 -3.17
N GLY A 199 10.85 25.61 -2.50
CA GLY A 199 11.13 27.05 -2.54
C GLY A 199 12.52 27.44 -2.02
N LEU A 200 12.97 26.84 -0.91
CA LEU A 200 14.32 27.06 -0.37
C LEU A 200 15.39 26.42 -1.26
N LEU A 201 15.10 25.22 -1.78
CA LEU A 201 15.99 24.49 -2.68
C LEU A 201 16.15 25.17 -4.04
N ALA A 202 15.11 25.83 -4.55
CA ALA A 202 15.12 26.60 -5.79
C ALA A 202 16.06 27.81 -5.74
N MET A 203 16.32 28.37 -4.55
CA MET A 203 17.29 29.46 -4.39
C MET A 203 18.74 28.97 -4.55
N ILE A 204 19.01 27.70 -4.21
CA ILE A 204 20.35 27.11 -4.21
C ILE A 204 20.63 26.39 -5.53
N ASN A 205 19.66 25.64 -6.05
CA ASN A 205 19.73 24.96 -7.34
C ASN A 205 18.43 25.18 -8.14
N PRO A 206 18.32 26.31 -8.87
CA PRO A 206 17.12 26.65 -9.63
C PRO A 206 16.84 25.66 -10.76
N LYS A 207 17.89 25.12 -11.40
CA LYS A 207 17.74 24.13 -12.49
C LYS A 207 17.12 22.84 -11.98
N GLY A 208 17.61 22.32 -10.86
CA GLY A 208 17.04 21.13 -10.24
C GLY A 208 15.61 21.32 -9.75
N ALA A 209 15.27 22.52 -9.26
CA ALA A 209 13.89 22.82 -8.85
C ALA A 209 12.92 22.91 -10.03
N GLU A 210 13.36 23.45 -11.17
CA GLU A 210 12.56 23.39 -12.41
C GLU A 210 12.47 21.96 -12.96
N ALA A 211 13.55 21.19 -12.89
CA ALA A 211 13.54 19.78 -13.26
C ALA A 211 12.57 18.95 -12.40
N ALA A 212 12.46 19.23 -11.10
CA ALA A 212 11.50 18.57 -10.22
C ALA A 212 10.04 18.73 -10.70
N LYS A 213 9.68 19.88 -11.29
CA LYS A 213 8.34 20.12 -11.86
C LYS A 213 8.04 19.30 -13.12
N LYS A 214 9.09 18.76 -13.76
CA LYS A 214 9.00 17.94 -14.97
C LYS A 214 8.97 16.44 -14.68
N VAL A 215 8.99 16.04 -13.41
CA VAL A 215 8.74 14.64 -13.07
C VAL A 215 7.31 14.31 -13.49
N GLU A 216 7.18 13.34 -14.39
CA GLU A 216 5.89 12.91 -14.95
C GLU A 216 5.26 11.78 -14.12
N ARG A 217 6.10 11.04 -13.40
CA ARG A 217 5.73 9.83 -12.69
C ARG A 217 6.65 9.53 -11.53
N LEU A 218 6.08 8.92 -10.50
CA LEU A 218 6.81 8.26 -9.43
C LEU A 218 6.49 6.77 -9.49
N THR A 219 7.50 5.91 -9.58
CA THR A 219 7.35 4.47 -9.43
C THR A 219 8.18 4.00 -8.24
N VAL A 220 7.55 3.25 -7.34
CA VAL A 220 8.20 2.61 -6.19
C VAL A 220 8.10 1.10 -6.40
N THR A 221 9.22 0.40 -6.31
CA THR A 221 9.25 -1.06 -6.23
C THR A 221 9.89 -1.50 -4.93
N ALA A 222 9.40 -2.59 -4.35
CA ALA A 222 10.00 -3.18 -3.16
C ALA A 222 10.10 -4.70 -3.29
N ASP A 223 11.21 -5.24 -2.80
CA ASP A 223 11.58 -6.65 -2.81
C ASP A 223 12.35 -7.04 -1.56
N TRP A 224 12.42 -8.36 -1.32
CA TRP A 224 13.21 -8.96 -0.27
C TRP A 224 13.69 -10.37 -0.67
N ALA A 225 14.36 -10.48 -1.82
CA ALA A 225 14.89 -11.75 -2.30
C ALA A 225 16.04 -12.26 -1.42
N GLU A 226 17.03 -11.40 -1.15
CA GLU A 226 18.16 -11.70 -0.24
C GLU A 226 18.18 -10.77 0.97
N GLN A 227 17.86 -9.49 0.75
CA GLN A 227 17.74 -8.43 1.75
C GLN A 227 16.70 -7.40 1.29
N PRO A 228 16.14 -6.56 2.18
CA PRO A 228 15.13 -5.58 1.79
C PRO A 228 15.71 -4.56 0.83
N GLN A 229 15.00 -4.33 -0.26
CA GLN A 229 15.36 -3.36 -1.29
C GLN A 229 14.13 -2.57 -1.70
N MET A 230 14.28 -1.25 -1.79
CA MET A 230 13.29 -0.35 -2.33
C MET A 230 13.94 0.52 -3.40
N VAL A 231 13.30 0.63 -4.56
CA VAL A 231 13.73 1.53 -5.63
C VAL A 231 12.63 2.55 -5.88
N VAL A 232 13.00 3.82 -5.82
CA VAL A 232 12.16 4.96 -6.18
C VAL A 232 12.67 5.51 -7.50
N GLN A 233 11.86 5.39 -8.55
CA GLN A 233 12.12 5.91 -9.88
C GLN A 233 11.23 7.14 -10.14
N MET A 234 11.85 8.27 -10.43
CA MET A 234 11.20 9.48 -10.92
C MET A 234 11.33 9.52 -12.44
N GLY A 235 10.19 9.31 -13.11
CA GLY A 235 10.08 9.25 -14.56
C GLY A 235 10.23 10.63 -15.20
N MET A 236 11.21 10.76 -16.09
CA MET A 236 11.50 12.01 -16.82
C MET A 236 11.88 11.70 -18.27
N SER A 237 11.44 12.55 -19.20
CA SER A 237 11.71 12.37 -20.63
C SER A 237 13.11 12.85 -21.08
N GLU A 238 13.72 13.79 -20.34
CA GLU A 238 14.97 14.45 -20.72
C GLU A 238 16.13 14.12 -19.77
N THR A 239 17.22 13.56 -20.29
CA THR A 239 18.40 13.19 -19.49
C THR A 239 19.04 14.41 -18.80
N ALA A 240 19.00 15.58 -19.43
CA ALA A 240 19.52 16.81 -18.83
C ALA A 240 18.73 17.20 -17.57
N ASP A 241 17.40 17.14 -17.64
CA ASP A 241 16.53 17.42 -16.49
C ASP A 241 16.71 16.35 -15.39
N ALA A 242 16.87 15.08 -15.76
CA ALA A 242 17.17 14.02 -14.80
C ALA A 242 18.48 14.29 -14.04
N ASN A 243 19.53 14.72 -14.74
CA ASN A 243 20.82 15.06 -14.10
C ASN A 243 20.71 16.27 -13.17
N ASP A 244 19.95 17.29 -13.57
CA ASP A 244 19.71 18.48 -12.74
C ASP A 244 18.91 18.12 -11.47
N LEU A 245 17.89 17.26 -11.60
CA LEU A 245 17.11 16.76 -10.46
C LEU A 245 17.94 15.86 -9.54
N ALA A 246 18.70 14.91 -10.09
CA ALA A 246 19.59 14.05 -9.31
C ALA A 246 20.61 14.87 -8.51
N SER A 247 21.17 15.92 -9.12
CA SER A 247 22.07 16.86 -8.45
C SER A 247 21.38 17.60 -7.30
N LEU A 248 20.14 18.03 -7.49
CA LEU A 248 19.36 18.66 -6.42
C LEU A 248 19.11 17.69 -5.25
N ILE A 249 18.73 16.45 -5.54
CA ILE A 249 18.47 15.43 -4.52
C ILE A 249 19.75 15.11 -3.75
N ASN A 250 20.86 14.89 -4.45
CA ASN A 250 22.16 14.62 -3.83
C ASN A 250 22.63 15.78 -2.95
N MET A 251 22.36 17.03 -3.36
CA MET A 251 22.62 18.19 -2.50
C MET A 251 21.74 18.19 -1.24
N GLY A 252 20.45 17.87 -1.37
CA GLY A 252 19.54 17.72 -0.22
C GLY A 252 20.00 16.61 0.74
N LEU A 253 20.46 15.48 0.20
CA LEU A 253 21.04 14.39 0.99
C LEU A 253 22.34 14.81 1.67
N GLN A 254 23.23 15.53 1.00
CA GLN A 254 24.44 16.08 1.63
C GLN A 254 24.12 17.07 2.74
N GLN A 255 23.12 17.94 2.56
CA GLN A 255 22.66 18.83 3.62
C GLN A 255 22.12 18.06 4.81
N LEU A 256 21.31 17.02 4.57
CA LEU A 256 20.82 16.13 5.62
C LEU A 256 21.98 15.47 6.39
N LEU A 257 23.01 15.01 5.66
CA LEU A 257 24.20 14.39 6.24
C LEU A 257 25.16 15.38 6.93
N SER A 258 24.98 16.68 6.72
CA SER A 258 25.75 17.73 7.41
C SER A 258 25.13 18.14 8.75
N GLN A 259 23.92 17.69 9.06
CA GLN A 259 23.27 18.01 10.32
C GLN A 259 23.94 17.29 11.50
N PRO A 260 23.93 17.86 12.73
CA PRO A 260 24.56 17.24 13.90
C PRO A 260 24.10 15.80 14.17
N ASN A 261 22.86 15.47 13.82
CA ASN A 261 22.27 14.16 14.04
C ASN A 261 22.60 13.14 12.94
N ALA A 262 23.32 13.52 11.88
CA ALA A 262 23.69 12.63 10.78
C ALA A 262 24.56 11.44 11.22
N ALA A 263 25.33 11.60 12.30
CA ALA A 263 26.11 10.52 12.88
C ALA A 263 25.25 9.33 13.34
N GLN A 264 24.00 9.59 13.75
CA GLN A 264 23.03 8.58 14.21
C GLN A 264 22.27 7.92 13.05
N MET A 265 22.43 8.40 11.81
CA MET A 265 21.73 7.81 10.68
C MET A 265 22.35 6.44 10.32
N PRO A 266 21.52 5.45 9.93
CA PRO A 266 22.03 4.19 9.41
C PRO A 266 22.89 4.38 8.16
N ASP A 267 23.92 3.56 7.99
CA ASP A 267 24.87 3.72 6.88
C ASP A 267 24.21 3.57 5.50
N PHE A 268 23.13 2.79 5.37
CA PHE A 268 22.39 2.70 4.12
C PHE A 268 21.69 4.02 3.73
N VAL A 269 21.35 4.86 4.71
CA VAL A 269 20.83 6.23 4.48
C VAL A 269 21.97 7.16 4.09
N LYS A 270 23.15 7.02 4.73
CA LYS A 270 24.35 7.81 4.41
C LYS A 270 24.86 7.55 2.99
N ASN A 271 24.67 6.33 2.50
CA ASN A 271 25.07 5.90 1.17
C ASN A 271 23.99 6.11 0.10
N LEU A 272 22.85 6.69 0.47
CA LEU A 272 21.79 7.00 -0.48
C LEU A 272 22.31 8.02 -1.50
N LYS A 273 22.10 7.73 -2.77
CA LYS A 273 22.40 8.64 -3.88
C LYS A 273 21.28 8.58 -4.92
N ALA A 274 21.01 9.73 -5.51
CA ALA A 274 20.25 9.82 -6.73
C ALA A 274 21.19 9.58 -7.92
N GLU A 275 20.84 8.60 -8.73
CA GLU A 275 21.51 8.27 -10.00
C GLU A 275 20.55 8.54 -11.16
N THR A 276 21.09 8.68 -12.37
CA THR A 276 20.30 8.83 -13.58
C THR A 276 20.43 7.63 -14.48
N ASP A 277 19.32 7.26 -15.12
CA ASP A 277 19.25 6.21 -16.13
C ASP A 277 18.30 6.61 -17.27
N GLU A 278 18.03 5.69 -18.18
CA GLU A 278 17.12 5.91 -19.31
C GLU A 278 15.67 6.17 -18.88
N GLU A 279 15.30 5.80 -17.65
CA GLU A 279 13.95 5.99 -17.11
C GLU A 279 13.83 7.28 -16.26
N GLY A 280 14.91 8.04 -16.08
CA GLY A 280 14.93 9.31 -15.32
C GLY A 280 15.88 9.27 -14.13
N VAL A 281 15.38 9.57 -12.92
CA VAL A 281 16.17 9.58 -11.68
C VAL A 281 15.80 8.41 -10.80
N LYS A 282 16.80 7.64 -10.38
CA LYS A 282 16.68 6.47 -9.52
C LYS A 282 17.27 6.76 -8.14
N LEU A 283 16.52 6.44 -7.09
CA LEU A 283 17.04 6.26 -5.73
C LEU A 283 16.86 4.82 -5.31
N GLU A 284 17.92 4.22 -4.80
CA GLU A 284 17.93 2.83 -4.37
C GLU A 284 18.30 2.75 -2.89
N VAL A 285 17.39 2.18 -2.12
CA VAL A 285 17.56 1.89 -0.70
C VAL A 285 17.75 0.40 -0.58
N ILE A 286 18.93 -0.02 -0.13
CA ILE A 286 19.25 -1.41 0.17
C ILE A 286 19.53 -1.49 1.67
N VAL A 287 18.65 -2.16 2.40
CA VAL A 287 18.83 -2.39 3.84
C VAL A 287 19.77 -3.58 4.01
N PRO A 288 20.85 -3.47 4.81
CA PRO A 288 21.72 -4.60 5.08
C PRO A 288 20.94 -5.79 5.62
N LYS A 289 21.27 -6.98 5.14
CA LYS A 289 20.55 -8.22 5.49
C LYS A 289 20.37 -8.39 7.00
N GLU A 290 21.42 -8.19 7.79
CA GLU A 290 21.41 -8.37 9.24
C GLU A 290 20.42 -7.43 9.92
N MET A 291 20.31 -6.19 9.43
CA MET A 291 19.37 -5.21 9.93
C MET A 291 17.93 -5.56 9.52
N GLY A 292 17.72 -5.98 8.26
CA GLY A 292 16.41 -6.46 7.81
C GLY A 292 15.93 -7.68 8.61
N GLU A 293 16.81 -8.63 8.88
CA GLU A 293 16.52 -9.83 9.67
C GLU A 293 16.24 -9.50 11.13
N SER A 294 16.99 -8.56 11.72
CA SER A 294 16.76 -8.08 13.08
C SER A 294 15.43 -7.34 13.20
N PHE A 295 15.08 -6.54 12.20
CA PHE A 295 13.75 -5.92 12.11
C PHE A 295 12.65 -6.97 12.01
N LEU A 296 12.77 -7.98 11.13
CA LEU A 296 11.78 -9.07 11.08
C LEU A 296 11.64 -9.79 12.40
N ALA A 297 12.76 -10.14 13.04
CA ALA A 297 12.73 -10.84 14.33
C ALA A 297 12.03 -9.99 15.40
N PHE A 298 12.30 -8.68 15.43
CA PHE A 298 11.61 -7.74 16.30
C PHE A 298 10.10 -7.72 16.03
N VAL A 299 9.66 -7.47 14.79
CA VAL A 299 8.23 -7.40 14.47
C VAL A 299 7.54 -8.75 14.65
N GLU A 300 8.22 -9.87 14.37
CA GLU A 300 7.72 -11.23 14.64
C GLU A 300 7.49 -11.48 16.13
N GLU A 301 8.39 -11.02 16.99
CA GLU A 301 8.26 -11.12 18.44
C GLU A 301 7.13 -10.22 18.94
N THR A 302 7.09 -8.98 18.47
CA THR A 302 6.02 -8.03 18.81
C THR A 302 4.65 -8.54 18.36
N ALA A 303 4.54 -9.16 17.18
CA ALA A 303 3.30 -9.75 16.71
C ALA A 303 2.81 -10.91 17.59
N LYS A 304 3.68 -11.58 18.36
CA LYS A 304 3.26 -12.59 19.35
C LYS A 304 2.63 -11.98 20.59
N SER A 305 3.05 -10.78 20.98
CA SER A 305 2.55 -10.07 22.16
C SER A 305 1.37 -9.16 21.86
N MET A 306 0.93 -9.07 20.59
CA MET A 306 -0.21 -8.23 20.21
C MET A 306 -1.52 -8.70 20.83
N PRO A 307 -2.32 -7.79 21.40
CA PRO A 307 -3.60 -8.12 21.98
C PRO A 307 -4.60 -8.59 20.92
N ALA A 308 -5.53 -9.45 21.33
CA ALA A 308 -6.62 -9.93 20.48
C ALA A 308 -7.63 -8.81 20.16
N ASP A 309 -7.76 -7.82 21.04
CA ASP A 309 -8.65 -6.66 20.86
C ASP A 309 -8.11 -5.72 19.76
N PRO A 310 -8.91 -5.39 18.72
CA PRO A 310 -8.47 -4.54 17.61
C PRO A 310 -8.02 -3.13 18.03
N LYS A 311 -8.68 -2.50 19.00
CA LYS A 311 -8.34 -1.13 19.44
C LYS A 311 -7.05 -1.09 20.25
N ALA A 312 -6.88 -2.06 21.17
CA ALA A 312 -5.64 -2.20 21.91
C ALA A 312 -4.47 -2.54 20.96
N ARG A 313 -4.71 -3.31 19.91
CA ARG A 313 -3.71 -3.64 18.89
C ARG A 313 -3.33 -2.42 18.05
N GLU A 314 -4.32 -1.63 17.61
CA GLU A 314 -4.09 -0.36 16.91
C GLU A 314 -3.26 0.60 17.76
N SER A 315 -3.60 0.77 19.05
CA SER A 315 -2.81 1.59 19.97
C SER A 315 -1.37 1.10 20.08
N MET A 316 -1.18 -0.21 20.31
CA MET A 316 0.16 -0.78 20.41
C MET A 316 0.96 -0.62 19.11
N LEU A 317 0.34 -0.76 17.94
CA LEU A 317 0.95 -0.53 16.64
C LEU A 317 1.37 0.93 16.45
N MET A 318 0.52 1.87 16.85
CA MET A 318 0.84 3.30 16.77
C MET A 318 2.00 3.65 17.72
N ASP A 319 2.00 3.09 18.93
CA ASP A 319 3.10 3.25 19.88
C ASP A 319 4.42 2.67 19.34
N LEU A 320 4.36 1.50 18.69
CA LEU A 320 5.53 0.89 18.03
C LEU A 320 6.06 1.74 16.88
N LEU A 321 5.19 2.22 15.99
CA LEU A 321 5.58 3.07 14.87
C LEU A 321 6.21 4.38 15.33
N GLN A 322 5.76 4.94 16.45
CA GLN A 322 6.34 6.14 17.05
C GLN A 322 7.70 5.86 17.72
N ASN A 323 7.86 4.70 18.37
CA ASN A 323 9.08 4.33 19.10
C ASN A 323 10.18 3.70 18.21
N MET A 324 9.83 3.20 17.01
CA MET A 324 10.79 2.72 16.00
C MET A 324 11.70 3.82 15.42
N GLY A 325 11.44 5.09 15.74
CA GLY A 325 12.32 6.22 15.41
C GLY A 325 13.52 6.40 16.34
N GLY A 326 13.59 5.66 17.44
CA GLY A 326 14.78 5.51 18.29
C GLY A 326 15.52 4.22 17.96
N GLU A 327 16.84 4.20 18.11
CA GLU A 327 17.64 2.98 17.93
C GLU A 327 16.98 1.77 18.61
N PRO A 328 17.05 0.55 18.02
CA PRO A 328 16.54 -0.65 18.65
C PRO A 328 17.41 -0.99 19.88
N GLY A 329 17.11 -0.34 21.00
CA GLY A 329 17.50 -0.80 22.31
C GLY A 329 16.75 -2.10 22.61
N ALA A 330 17.46 -3.06 23.19
CA ALA A 330 16.92 -4.34 23.62
C ALA A 330 15.53 -4.18 24.29
N PRO A 331 14.61 -5.15 24.09
CA PRO A 331 13.27 -5.08 24.65
C PRO A 331 13.36 -4.75 26.14
N GLN A 332 12.80 -3.59 26.53
CA GLN A 332 12.59 -3.30 27.94
C GLN A 332 11.64 -4.37 28.46
N SER A 333 12.18 -5.23 29.33
CA SER A 333 11.43 -6.22 30.07
C SER A 333 10.16 -5.59 30.64
N ALA A 334 9.03 -6.29 30.47
CA ALA A 334 7.76 -5.91 31.07
C ALA A 334 7.95 -5.59 32.58
N PRO A 335 7.22 -4.62 33.14
CA PRO A 335 7.33 -4.32 34.56
C PRO A 335 6.84 -5.53 35.37
N ASP A 336 7.77 -6.17 36.09
CA ASP A 336 7.47 -7.19 37.09
C ASP A 336 6.61 -6.55 38.19
N SER A 337 5.30 -6.78 38.12
CA SER A 337 4.37 -6.45 39.19
C SER A 337 4.39 -7.55 40.26
N THR A 338 5.47 -7.64 41.03
CA THR A 338 5.48 -8.40 42.29
C THR A 338 6.38 -7.74 43.33
N THR A 339 5.84 -6.78 44.06
CA THR A 339 6.30 -6.51 45.43
C THR A 339 5.08 -6.26 46.33
N PRO A 340 4.90 -7.02 47.42
CA PRO A 340 3.78 -6.84 48.33
C PRO A 340 4.01 -5.65 49.28
N SER A 341 2.88 -5.06 49.67
CA SER A 341 2.67 -4.09 50.74
C SER A 341 3.34 -4.48 52.06
N ASP A 342 4.04 -3.53 52.71
CA ASP A 342 4.14 -3.49 54.17
C ASP A 342 4.30 -2.07 54.75
N SER A 343 3.21 -1.60 55.34
CA SER A 343 3.04 -0.87 56.61
C SER A 343 4.07 0.18 57.13
N MET A 344 3.64 1.46 57.09
CA MET A 344 3.53 2.48 58.20
C MET A 344 4.82 3.06 58.86
N PRO A 345 4.81 4.21 59.59
CA PRO A 345 3.69 5.04 60.08
C PRO A 345 3.82 6.59 59.93
N THR A 346 2.75 7.24 60.40
CA THR A 346 2.32 8.64 60.55
C THR A 346 3.22 9.67 61.27
N GLU A 347 3.15 10.90 60.75
CA GLU A 347 3.10 12.25 61.39
C GLU A 347 4.37 12.92 61.99
N PRO A 348 4.39 14.28 62.19
CA PRO A 348 3.48 15.36 61.73
C PRO A 348 4.19 16.61 61.13
N VAL A 349 3.34 17.50 60.59
CA VAL A 349 3.61 18.84 60.04
C VAL A 349 4.17 19.83 61.08
N THR A 350 5.07 20.73 60.67
CA THR A 350 5.31 22.02 61.35
C THR A 350 5.59 23.12 60.31
N PRO A 351 4.98 24.32 60.41
CA PRO A 351 5.02 25.34 59.36
C PRO A 351 6.20 26.34 59.49
N ALA A 352 6.44 27.07 58.40
CA ALA A 352 7.54 28.00 58.13
C ALA A 352 7.68 29.21 59.08
N PRO A 353 8.76 29.99 58.92
CA PRO A 353 8.61 31.45 58.82
C PRO A 353 9.34 32.08 57.62
N PRO A 354 8.93 33.29 57.19
CA PRO A 354 9.41 33.96 55.98
C PRO A 354 10.63 34.85 56.24
N MET A 355 11.47 35.02 55.22
CA MET A 355 12.03 36.31 54.80
C MET A 355 12.26 36.29 53.29
#